data_AF-A0A2G2ZQE0-F1
#
_entry.id   AF-A0A2G2ZQE0-F1
#
_cell.length_a   1.000
_cell.length_b   1.000
_cell.length_c   1.000
_cell.angle_alpha   90.00
_cell.angle_beta   90.00
_cell.angle_gamma   90.00
#
_symmetry.space_group_name_H-M   'P 1'
#
loop_
_entity.id
_entity.type
_entity.pdbx_description
1 polymer ?
#
loop_
_entity_poly.entity_id
_entity_poly.type
_entity_poly.pdbx_seq_one_letter_code
_entity_poly.pdbx_strand_id
1 'polypeptide(L)'
;MALVGVFYPYKRGALYTTALLVIYALTFGVAGYTSTSFYCQLEGTNWVKNLVWTGCLFCVPLALTFCFLNSVAVSYSSTAALPFGTIMLIVLMWTLVTSTLLVLGGIAVKNSSTGFQFPCRTTKNPREIPVLPWYHSTIPQMVMTGLLPFNAIYIEFYYIFESVWGQKIYTIYRILFIVFILLLIVTAIVTVASTYFQLATEDHKWWWRSFLCGGLFKNVDIYMSCPLEVVHFWRI
;
A
#
# COMPACT_ATOMS: atom_id res chain seq x y z
N MET A 1 10.27 -18.05 6.27
CA MET A 1 11.40 -18.06 7.22
C MET A 1 11.23 -19.01 8.41
N ALA A 2 10.02 -19.44 8.79
CA ALA A 2 9.83 -20.51 9.79
C ALA A 2 10.06 -21.94 9.24
N LEU A 3 10.14 -22.10 7.91
CA LEU A 3 10.29 -23.40 7.23
C LEU A 3 11.74 -23.82 7.01
N VAL A 4 12.71 -22.91 7.09
CA VAL A 4 14.10 -23.16 6.66
C VAL A 4 14.99 -23.70 7.79
N GLY A 5 14.46 -23.85 9.02
CA GLY A 5 15.12 -24.66 10.05
C GLY A 5 16.51 -24.19 10.51
N VAL A 6 16.90 -22.95 10.21
CA VAL A 6 18.13 -22.35 10.71
C VAL A 6 17.74 -21.42 11.86
N PHE A 7 18.03 -21.78 13.11
CA PHE A 7 18.73 -20.94 14.11
C PHE A 7 18.61 -21.43 15.57
N TYR A 8 19.77 -21.35 16.26
CA TYR A 8 20.10 -21.77 17.63
C TYR A 8 19.54 -20.84 18.75
N PRO A 9 19.40 -21.31 20.01
CA PRO A 9 18.44 -20.79 20.98
C PRO A 9 19.08 -20.03 22.16
N TYR A 10 19.40 -18.74 22.02
CA TYR A 10 19.70 -17.91 23.22
C TYR A 10 19.29 -16.43 23.15
N LYS A 11 18.94 -15.85 21.99
CA LYS A 11 18.50 -14.44 21.88
C LYS A 11 17.25 -14.27 20.99
N ARG A 12 16.13 -14.87 21.41
CA ARG A 12 14.87 -14.97 20.63
C ARG A 12 14.17 -13.63 20.30
N GLY A 13 14.48 -12.50 20.95
CA GLY A 13 13.84 -11.21 20.61
C GLY A 13 14.58 -10.43 19.51
N ALA A 14 15.90 -10.42 19.56
CA ALA A 14 16.75 -9.63 18.66
C ALA A 14 16.78 -10.21 17.24
N LEU A 15 16.83 -11.53 17.09
CA LEU A 15 16.96 -12.15 15.75
C LEU A 15 15.70 -11.95 14.89
N TYR A 16 14.50 -12.09 15.47
CA TYR A 16 13.25 -11.87 14.74
C TYR A 16 13.06 -10.40 14.38
N THR A 17 13.39 -9.48 15.30
CA THR A 17 13.32 -8.05 15.02
C THR A 17 14.34 -7.63 13.96
N THR A 18 15.58 -8.14 14.00
CA THR A 18 16.56 -7.88 12.95
C THR A 18 16.16 -8.47 11.61
N ALA A 19 15.61 -9.69 11.56
CA ALA A 19 15.16 -10.30 10.32
C ALA A 19 13.99 -9.54 9.68
N LEU A 20 13.02 -9.09 10.50
CA LEU A 20 11.92 -8.26 10.05
C LEU A 20 12.39 -6.90 9.54
N LEU A 21 13.34 -6.25 10.24
CA LEU A 21 13.94 -4.99 9.81
C LEU A 21 14.63 -5.14 8.45
N VAL A 22 15.37 -6.23 8.23
CA VAL A 22 16.06 -6.48 6.94
C VAL A 22 15.07 -6.70 5.80
N ILE A 23 14.03 -7.52 6.01
CA ILE A 23 12.98 -7.75 4.99
C ILE A 23 12.25 -6.44 4.67
N TYR A 24 11.97 -5.63 5.68
CA TYR A 24 11.32 -4.35 5.50
C TYR A 24 12.21 -3.34 4.77
N ALA A 25 13.50 -3.29 5.10
CA ALA A 25 14.48 -2.45 4.40
C ALA A 25 14.59 -2.82 2.91
N LEU A 26 14.64 -4.12 2.57
CA LEU A 26 14.63 -4.59 1.18
C LEU A 26 13.38 -4.13 0.42
N THR A 27 12.24 -4.05 1.10
CA THR A 27 10.98 -3.59 0.51
C THR A 27 11.06 -2.12 0.07
N PHE A 28 11.79 -1.25 0.77
CA PHE A 28 12.02 0.13 0.33
C PHE A 28 12.84 0.22 -0.96
N GLY A 29 13.84 -0.66 -1.14
CA GLY A 29 14.60 -0.72 -2.39
C GLY A 29 13.69 -1.08 -3.57
N VAL A 30 12.83 -2.09 -3.39
CA VAL A 30 11.83 -2.49 -4.40
C VAL A 30 10.83 -1.35 -4.67
N ALA A 31 10.35 -0.68 -3.63
CA ALA A 31 9.43 0.46 -3.76
C ALA A 31 10.06 1.64 -4.52
N GLY A 32 11.33 1.94 -4.26
CA GLY A 32 12.09 2.98 -4.97
C GLY A 32 12.28 2.63 -6.45
N TYR A 33 12.57 1.35 -6.74
CA TYR A 33 12.69 0.84 -8.10
C TYR A 33 11.36 0.90 -8.86
N THR A 34 10.29 0.33 -8.33
CA THR A 34 8.99 0.29 -9.02
C THR A 34 8.38 1.68 -9.21
N SER A 35 8.47 2.54 -8.19
CA SER A 35 7.98 3.93 -8.27
C SER A 35 8.74 4.74 -9.31
N THR A 36 10.07 4.64 -9.36
CA THR A 36 10.88 5.38 -10.34
C THR A 36 10.68 4.83 -11.75
N SER A 37 10.59 3.51 -11.91
CA SER A 37 10.31 2.88 -13.20
C SER A 37 8.99 3.37 -13.77
N PHE A 38 7.92 3.36 -12.96
CA PHE A 38 6.62 3.86 -13.38
C PHE A 38 6.64 5.37 -13.70
N TYR A 39 7.33 6.17 -12.89
CA TYR A 39 7.47 7.61 -13.12
C TYR A 39 8.24 7.93 -14.42
N CYS A 40 9.29 7.17 -14.73
CA CYS A 40 10.03 7.31 -15.98
C CYS A 40 9.22 6.85 -17.19
N GLN A 41 8.37 5.83 -17.06
CA GLN A 41 7.44 5.40 -18.12
C GLN A 41 6.40 6.48 -18.44
N LEU A 42 6.05 7.33 -17.48
CA LEU A 42 5.15 8.47 -17.64
C LEU A 42 5.86 9.74 -18.13
N GLU A 43 7.07 9.62 -18.69
CA GLU A 43 7.90 10.73 -19.18
C GLU A 43 8.20 11.80 -18.10
N GLY A 44 8.14 11.42 -16.82
CA GLY A 44 8.42 12.31 -15.70
C GLY A 44 9.91 12.65 -15.60
N THR A 45 10.23 13.94 -15.59
CA THR A 45 11.62 14.44 -15.52
C THR A 45 12.15 14.52 -14.08
N ASN A 46 11.27 14.77 -13.10
CA ASN A 46 11.62 15.04 -11.71
C ASN A 46 11.65 13.77 -10.81
N TRP A 47 12.49 12.80 -11.16
CA TRP A 47 12.57 11.49 -10.46
C TRP A 47 12.91 11.59 -8.96
N VAL A 48 13.73 12.58 -8.56
CA VAL A 48 14.10 12.82 -7.15
C VAL A 48 12.89 13.23 -6.33
N LYS A 49 12.05 14.12 -6.86
CA LYS A 49 10.84 14.59 -6.19
C LYS A 49 9.85 13.44 -6.01
N ASN A 50 9.67 12.60 -7.04
CA ASN A 50 8.86 11.39 -6.94
C ASN A 50 9.35 10.47 -5.81
N LEU A 51 10.66 10.28 -5.69
CA LEU A 51 11.26 9.46 -4.64
C LEU A 51 10.97 9.97 -3.23
N VAL A 52 11.08 11.29 -3.03
CA VAL A 52 10.78 11.94 -1.74
C VAL A 52 9.31 11.71 -1.36
N TRP A 53 8.37 11.87 -2.30
CA TRP A 53 6.95 11.60 -2.06
C TRP A 53 6.69 10.14 -1.70
N THR A 54 7.28 9.20 -2.41
CA THR A 54 7.16 7.77 -2.10
C THR A 54 7.70 7.44 -0.71
N GLY A 55 8.84 8.03 -0.32
CA GLY A 55 9.38 7.88 1.03
C GLY A 55 8.46 8.47 2.10
N CYS A 56 7.96 9.69 1.91
CA CYS A 56 7.06 10.34 2.85
C CYS A 56 5.73 9.59 3.03
N LEU A 57 5.16 9.03 1.96
CA LEU A 57 3.88 8.33 2.00
C LEU A 57 3.92 7.11 2.92
N PHE A 58 5.05 6.40 2.99
CA PHE A 58 5.23 5.28 3.90
C PHE A 58 5.74 5.70 5.29
N CYS A 59 6.68 6.64 5.36
CA CYS A 59 7.30 7.03 6.64
C CYS A 59 6.38 7.86 7.53
N VAL A 60 5.58 8.77 6.98
CA VAL A 60 4.75 9.69 7.78
C VAL A 60 3.66 8.95 8.58
N PRO A 61 2.86 8.04 7.99
CA PRO A 61 1.85 7.31 8.75
C PRO A 61 2.46 6.41 9.83
N LEU A 62 3.61 5.77 9.54
CA LEU A 62 4.32 4.94 10.52
C LEU A 62 4.86 5.75 11.69
N ALA A 63 5.46 6.91 11.41
CA ALA A 63 5.93 7.82 12.46
C ALA A 63 4.75 8.31 13.31
N LEU A 64 3.61 8.64 12.70
CA LEU A 64 2.42 9.11 13.40
C LEU A 64 1.83 8.02 14.31
N THR A 65 1.65 6.80 13.81
CA THR A 65 1.14 5.69 14.62
C THR A 65 2.10 5.34 15.76
N PHE A 66 3.41 5.35 15.50
CA PHE A 66 4.43 5.16 16.53
C PHE A 66 4.36 6.24 17.61
N CYS A 67 4.30 7.53 17.22
CA CYS A 67 4.18 8.64 18.16
C CYS A 67 2.91 8.54 19.01
N PHE A 68 1.78 8.16 18.40
CA PHE A 68 0.53 7.94 19.11
C PHE A 68 0.64 6.80 20.13
N LEU A 69 1.12 5.63 19.70
CA LEU A 69 1.30 4.47 20.58
C LEU A 69 2.29 4.76 21.71
N ASN A 70 3.38 5.48 21.42
CA ASN A 70 4.35 5.88 22.42
C ASN A 70 3.78 6.89 23.43
N SER A 71 2.95 7.83 22.97
CA SER A 71 2.25 8.78 23.87
C SER A 71 1.30 8.05 24.82
N VAL A 72 0.58 7.06 24.32
CA VAL A 72 -0.27 6.18 25.14
C VAL A 72 0.59 5.38 26.13
N ALA A 73 1.70 4.78 25.70
CA ALA A 73 2.58 4.00 26.57
C ALA A 73 3.17 4.83 27.73
N VAL A 74 3.52 6.10 27.47
CA VAL A 74 3.98 7.06 28.49
C VAL A 74 2.86 7.37 29.47
N SER A 75 1.63 7.60 29.00
CA SER A 75 0.49 7.90 29.89
C SER A 75 0.17 6.78 30.89
N TYR A 76 0.36 5.52 30.49
CA TYR A 76 0.17 4.35 31.36
C TYR A 76 1.41 3.96 32.17
N SER A 77 2.50 4.74 32.13
CA SER A 77 3.77 4.43 32.81
C SER A 77 4.24 2.99 32.54
N SER A 78 4.05 2.51 31.30
CA SER A 78 4.36 1.13 30.92
C SER A 78 5.86 0.95 30.67
N THR A 79 6.43 -0.20 31.00
CA THR A 79 7.83 -0.56 30.72
C THR A 79 8.16 -0.62 29.21
N ALA A 80 7.13 -0.53 28.35
CA ALA A 80 7.26 -0.38 26.91
C ALA A 80 7.47 1.08 26.44
N ALA A 81 7.37 2.06 27.35
CA ALA A 81 7.63 3.46 27.03
C ALA A 81 9.13 3.66 26.74
N LEU A 82 9.44 4.05 25.50
CA LEU A 82 10.80 4.29 25.08
C LEU A 82 11.22 5.72 25.46
N PRO A 83 12.37 5.93 26.11
CA PRO A 83 12.87 7.26 26.39
C PRO A 83 13.13 8.02 25.09
N PHE A 84 12.86 9.33 25.07
CA PHE A 84 12.90 10.17 23.87
C PHE A 84 14.20 10.03 23.05
N GLY A 85 15.35 9.89 23.72
CA GLY A 85 16.64 9.68 23.05
C GLY A 85 16.71 8.39 22.21
N THR A 86 16.10 7.29 22.69
CA THR A 86 16.07 6.02 21.94
C THR A 86 15.16 6.10 20.72
N ILE A 87 14.05 6.84 20.83
CA ILE A 87 13.12 7.09 19.72
C ILE A 87 13.84 7.85 18.60
N MET A 88 14.53 8.93 18.96
CA MET A 88 15.26 9.75 17.99
C MET A 88 16.34 8.92 17.28
N LEU A 89 17.05 8.06 18.02
CA LEU A 89 18.07 7.17 17.45
C LEU A 89 17.47 6.12 16.50
N ILE A 90 16.35 5.49 16.89
CA ILE A 90 15.65 4.49 16.05
C ILE A 90 15.12 5.15 14.77
N VAL A 91 14.49 6.32 14.86
CA VAL A 91 13.98 7.06 13.69
C VAL A 91 15.12 7.51 12.79
N LEU A 92 16.23 7.99 13.35
CA LEU A 92 17.39 8.44 12.58
C LEU A 92 18.07 7.26 11.86
N MET A 93 18.32 6.16 12.57
CA MET A 93 18.86 4.94 11.95
C MET A 93 17.93 4.44 10.84
N TRP A 94 16.61 4.42 11.11
CA TRP A 94 15.61 3.96 10.16
C TRP A 94 15.53 4.83 8.91
N THR A 95 15.44 6.15 9.06
CA THR A 95 15.39 7.09 7.94
C THR A 95 16.66 7.02 7.11
N LEU A 96 17.84 6.85 7.72
CA LEU A 96 19.10 6.69 6.98
C LEU A 96 19.13 5.40 6.15
N VAL A 97 18.78 4.26 6.74
CA VAL A 97 18.78 2.97 6.03
C VAL A 97 17.73 2.96 4.92
N THR A 98 16.50 3.42 5.22
CA THR A 98 15.39 3.37 4.25
C THR A 98 15.55 4.40 3.14
N SER A 99 16.02 5.62 3.43
CA SER A 99 16.27 6.64 2.40
C SER A 99 17.38 6.26 1.45
N THR A 100 18.49 5.69 1.95
CA THR A 100 19.60 5.24 1.09
C THR A 100 19.17 4.09 0.18
N LEU A 101 18.46 3.09 0.70
CA LEU A 101 17.95 1.98 -0.11
C LEU A 101 16.92 2.46 -1.16
N LEU A 102 16.04 3.40 -0.79
CA LEU A 102 15.06 3.98 -1.71
C LEU A 102 15.77 4.67 -2.88
N VAL A 103 16.78 5.51 -2.58
CA VAL A 103 17.58 6.24 -3.58
C VAL A 103 18.38 5.30 -4.47
N LEU A 104 18.99 4.26 -3.90
CA LEU A 104 19.68 3.22 -4.66
C LEU A 104 18.73 2.51 -5.64
N GLY A 105 17.51 2.18 -5.20
CA GLY A 105 16.48 1.60 -6.07
C GLY A 105 16.09 2.52 -7.24
N GLY A 106 15.97 3.83 -6.99
CA GLY A 106 15.70 4.82 -8.04
C GLY A 106 16.85 5.03 -9.03
N ILE A 107 18.08 5.09 -8.54
CA ILE A 107 19.28 5.21 -9.40
C ILE A 107 19.44 3.98 -10.30
N ALA A 108 19.17 2.79 -9.77
CA ALA A 108 19.23 1.54 -10.54
C ALA A 108 18.33 1.57 -11.79
N VAL A 109 17.13 2.14 -11.68
CA VAL A 109 16.22 2.36 -12.83
C VAL A 109 16.82 3.34 -13.82
N LYS A 110 17.32 4.48 -13.35
CA LYS A 110 17.87 5.52 -14.22
C LYS A 110 19.04 5.01 -15.06
N ASN A 111 19.88 4.15 -14.47
CA ASN A 111 21.01 3.53 -15.16
C ASN A 111 20.58 2.38 -16.09
N SER A 112 19.44 1.73 -15.81
CA SER A 112 18.94 0.57 -16.56
C SER A 112 17.84 0.93 -17.57
N SER A 113 17.56 2.22 -17.81
CA SER A 113 16.36 2.68 -18.50
C SER A 113 16.35 2.31 -19.99
N THR A 114 15.97 1.07 -20.27
CA THR A 114 15.42 0.65 -21.56
C THR A 114 14.04 1.30 -21.68
N GLY A 115 13.88 2.24 -22.62
CA GLY A 115 12.62 2.96 -22.79
C GLY A 115 11.46 1.97 -23.00
N PHE A 116 10.45 2.04 -22.13
CA PHE A 116 9.25 1.24 -22.27
C PHE A 116 8.51 1.71 -23.52
N GLN A 117 8.48 0.85 -24.55
CA GLN A 117 7.71 1.12 -25.75
C GLN A 117 6.27 0.74 -25.48
N PHE A 118 5.37 1.73 -25.49
CA PHE A 118 3.94 1.45 -25.41
C PHE A 118 3.53 0.59 -26.63
N PRO A 119 2.78 -0.51 -26.43
CA PRO A 119 2.41 -1.43 -27.51
C PRO A 119 1.49 -0.77 -28.55
N CYS A 120 0.91 0.38 -28.23
CA CYS A 120 -0.04 1.08 -29.06
C CYS A 120 0.35 2.56 -29.18
N ARG A 121 0.24 3.11 -30.40
CA ARG A 121 0.36 4.55 -30.63
C ARG A 121 -0.83 5.26 -29.99
N THR A 122 -0.59 6.06 -28.96
CA THR A 122 -1.63 6.89 -28.34
C THR A 122 -1.96 8.10 -29.22
N THR A 123 -3.24 8.45 -29.31
CA THR A 123 -3.69 9.68 -29.96
C THR A 123 -3.57 10.86 -29.00
N LYS A 124 -3.07 11.99 -29.50
CA LYS A 124 -2.82 13.25 -28.76
C LYS A 124 -4.09 14.01 -28.32
N ASN A 125 -5.25 13.37 -28.37
CA ASN A 125 -6.48 14.00 -27.92
C ASN A 125 -7.30 12.95 -27.16
N PRO A 126 -7.64 13.19 -25.88
CA PRO A 126 -8.49 12.29 -25.14
C PRO A 126 -9.86 12.22 -25.82
N ARG A 127 -10.34 11.00 -26.05
CA ARG A 127 -11.68 10.78 -26.59
C ARG A 127 -12.72 11.30 -25.60
N GLU A 128 -13.78 11.93 -26.10
CA GLU A 128 -14.87 12.42 -25.27
C GLU A 128 -15.55 11.26 -24.53
N ILE A 129 -15.75 11.42 -23.22
CA ILE A 129 -16.37 10.40 -22.37
C ILE A 129 -17.89 10.50 -22.59
N PRO A 130 -18.58 9.39 -22.92
CA PRO A 130 -20.04 9.43 -23.05
C PRO A 130 -20.69 9.88 -21.73
N VAL A 131 -21.90 10.42 -21.80
CA VAL A 131 -22.68 10.73 -20.59
C VAL A 131 -23.20 9.43 -19.99
N LEU A 132 -22.62 9.01 -18.86
CA LEU A 132 -23.04 7.80 -18.17
C LEU A 132 -24.25 8.08 -17.25
N PRO A 133 -25.17 7.11 -17.11
CA PRO A 133 -26.26 7.20 -16.15
C PRO A 133 -25.75 7.18 -14.70
N TRP A 134 -26.55 7.72 -13.78
CA TRP A 134 -26.15 7.99 -12.39
C TRP A 134 -25.55 6.79 -11.64
N TYR A 135 -26.03 5.57 -11.91
CA TYR A 135 -25.59 4.34 -11.25
C TYR A 135 -24.18 3.88 -11.67
N HIS A 136 -23.67 4.40 -12.79
CA HIS A 136 -22.32 4.13 -13.27
C HIS A 136 -21.32 5.21 -12.83
N SER A 137 -21.76 6.14 -11.98
CA SER A 137 -20.89 7.10 -11.32
C SER A 137 -19.89 6.39 -10.39
N THR A 138 -18.79 7.08 -10.11
CA THR A 138 -17.68 6.58 -9.29
C THR A 138 -18.11 6.21 -7.88
N ILE A 139 -19.02 6.99 -7.27
CA ILE A 139 -19.44 6.79 -5.88
C ILE A 139 -20.29 5.50 -5.72
N PRO A 140 -21.37 5.28 -6.50
CA PRO A 140 -22.11 4.01 -6.46
C PRO A 140 -21.24 2.78 -6.73
N GLN A 141 -20.30 2.88 -7.68
CA GLN A 141 -19.38 1.79 -7.98
C GLN A 141 -18.45 1.47 -6.81
N MET A 142 -17.90 2.47 -6.12
CA MET A 142 -17.09 2.26 -4.91
C MET A 142 -17.89 1.59 -3.78
N VAL A 143 -19.15 1.99 -3.59
CA VAL A 143 -20.03 1.41 -2.56
C VAL A 143 -20.35 -0.05 -2.89
N MET A 144 -20.71 -0.37 -4.14
CA MET A 144 -20.96 -1.76 -4.54
C MET A 144 -19.72 -2.65 -4.41
N THR A 145 -18.57 -2.13 -4.82
CA THR A 145 -17.28 -2.84 -4.76
C THR A 145 -16.86 -3.12 -3.32
N GLY A 146 -17.25 -2.25 -2.37
CA GLY A 146 -16.91 -2.41 -0.95
C GLY A 146 -17.89 -3.19 -0.12
N LEU A 147 -19.18 -3.18 -0.45
CA LEU A 147 -20.18 -3.95 0.27
C LEU A 147 -19.96 -5.47 0.12
N LEU A 148 -19.50 -5.91 -1.06
CA LEU A 148 -19.20 -7.33 -1.32
C LEU A 148 -18.14 -7.92 -0.37
N PRO A 149 -16.92 -7.36 -0.28
CA PRO A 149 -15.92 -7.83 0.67
C PRO A 149 -16.33 -7.55 2.13
N PHE A 150 -17.07 -6.48 2.42
CA PHE A 150 -17.55 -6.22 3.78
C PHE A 150 -18.50 -7.32 4.29
N ASN A 151 -19.43 -7.79 3.45
CA ASN A 151 -20.31 -8.90 3.80
C ASN A 151 -19.53 -10.21 4.01
N ALA A 152 -18.52 -10.47 3.18
CA ALA A 152 -17.64 -11.63 3.34
C ALA A 152 -16.88 -11.59 4.69
N ILE A 153 -16.41 -10.41 5.10
CA ILE A 153 -15.74 -10.20 6.39
C ILE A 153 -16.71 -10.39 7.56
N TYR A 154 -17.93 -9.87 7.45
CA TYR A 154 -18.92 -9.86 8.54
C TYR A 154 -19.25 -11.26 9.06
N ILE A 155 -19.46 -12.22 8.16
CA ILE A 155 -19.79 -13.61 8.51
C ILE A 155 -18.65 -14.25 9.31
N GLU A 156 -17.40 -13.98 8.93
CA GLU A 156 -16.21 -14.50 9.60
C GLU A 156 -16.00 -13.87 10.98
N PHE A 157 -16.27 -12.56 11.11
CA PHE A 157 -16.25 -11.90 12.42
C PHE A 157 -17.26 -12.52 13.38
N TYR A 158 -18.46 -12.86 12.91
CA TYR A 158 -19.46 -13.54 13.71
C TYR A 158 -18.95 -14.89 14.24
N TYR A 159 -18.33 -15.71 13.39
CA TYR A 159 -17.72 -16.98 13.81
C TYR A 159 -16.56 -16.80 14.78
N ILE A 160 -15.77 -15.73 14.63
CA ILE A 160 -14.72 -15.38 15.58
C ILE A 160 -15.33 -15.07 16.95
N PHE A 161 -16.37 -14.23 17.02
CA PHE A 161 -17.03 -13.92 18.29
C PHE A 161 -17.58 -15.17 18.98
N GLU A 162 -18.29 -16.04 18.25
CA GLU A 162 -18.74 -17.34 18.77
C GLU A 162 -17.59 -18.21 19.30
N SER A 163 -16.47 -18.27 18.56
CA SER A 163 -15.31 -19.08 18.94
C SER A 163 -14.56 -18.55 20.17
N VAL A 164 -14.57 -17.24 20.42
CA VAL A 164 -13.95 -16.60 21.59
C VAL A 164 -14.68 -17.01 22.87
N TRP A 165 -16.01 -17.13 22.81
CA TRP A 165 -16.81 -17.64 23.93
C TRP A 165 -16.70 -19.17 24.12
N GLY A 166 -16.25 -19.90 23.08
CA GLY A 166 -16.18 -21.38 23.04
C GLY A 166 -14.87 -22.06 23.45
N GLN A 167 -13.91 -21.37 24.09
CA GLN A 167 -12.66 -21.96 24.66
C GLN A 167 -11.66 -22.62 23.65
N LYS A 168 -11.69 -22.30 22.34
CA LYS A 168 -10.74 -22.86 21.33
C LYS A 168 -9.83 -21.80 20.70
N ILE A 169 -8.89 -21.27 21.48
CA ILE A 169 -8.01 -20.14 21.10
C ILE A 169 -7.10 -20.46 19.89
N TYR A 170 -6.59 -21.68 19.73
CA TYR A 170 -5.66 -22.03 18.65
C TYR A 170 -6.33 -22.21 17.27
N THR A 171 -7.65 -22.41 17.22
CA THR A 171 -8.39 -22.52 15.96
C THR A 171 -8.55 -21.15 15.29
N ILE A 172 -8.62 -20.08 16.08
CA ILE A 172 -8.88 -18.70 15.63
C ILE A 172 -7.78 -18.21 14.68
N TYR A 173 -6.51 -18.44 15.01
CA TYR A 173 -5.38 -17.95 14.21
C TYR A 173 -5.31 -18.62 12.82
N ARG A 174 -5.73 -19.89 12.72
CA ARG A 174 -5.79 -20.63 11.44
C ARG A 174 -6.94 -20.15 10.56
N ILE A 175 -8.12 -19.92 11.15
CA ILE A 175 -9.28 -19.38 10.43
C ILE A 175 -8.97 -17.97 9.94
N LEU A 176 -8.39 -17.10 10.79
CA LEU A 176 -8.04 -15.73 10.42
C LEU A 176 -7.10 -15.66 9.21
N PHE A 177 -6.13 -16.58 9.11
CA PHE A 177 -5.22 -16.66 7.97
C PHE A 177 -5.93 -17.06 6.67
N ILE A 178 -6.87 -18.02 6.74
CA ILE A 178 -7.68 -18.43 5.59
C ILE A 178 -8.59 -17.29 5.14
N VAL A 179 -9.24 -16.62 6.09
CA VAL A 179 -10.08 -15.45 5.82
C VAL A 179 -9.27 -14.34 5.17
N PHE A 180 -8.06 -14.06 5.65
CA PHE A 180 -7.18 -13.07 5.03
C PHE A 180 -6.88 -13.40 3.56
N ILE A 181 -6.60 -14.66 3.22
CA ILE A 181 -6.39 -15.09 1.83
C ILE A 181 -7.67 -14.95 1.01
N LEU A 182 -8.82 -15.37 1.55
CA LEU A 182 -10.11 -15.24 0.88
C LEU A 182 -10.44 -13.77 0.58
N LEU A 183 -10.14 -12.86 1.50
CA LEU A 183 -10.33 -11.43 1.29
C LEU A 183 -9.46 -10.88 0.18
N LEU A 184 -8.20 -11.31 0.08
CA LEU A 184 -7.34 -10.92 -1.04
C LEU A 184 -7.90 -11.40 -2.38
N ILE A 185 -8.45 -12.61 -2.43
CA ILE A 185 -9.04 -13.18 -3.65
C ILE A 185 -10.32 -12.42 -4.04
N VAL A 186 -11.25 -12.23 -3.08
CA VAL A 186 -12.52 -11.53 -3.33
C VAL A 186 -12.26 -10.07 -3.74
N THR A 187 -11.37 -9.36 -3.05
CA THR A 187 -11.01 -7.99 -3.42
C THR A 187 -10.35 -7.93 -4.81
N ALA A 188 -9.49 -8.89 -5.16
CA ALA A 188 -8.92 -8.98 -6.51
C ALA A 188 -9.98 -9.23 -7.59
N ILE A 189 -10.95 -10.12 -7.35
CA ILE A 189 -12.02 -10.41 -8.32
C ILE A 189 -12.92 -9.19 -8.51
N VAL A 190 -13.35 -8.56 -7.43
CA VAL A 190 -14.26 -7.40 -7.50
C VAL A 190 -13.56 -6.20 -8.14
N THR A 191 -12.27 -5.99 -7.85
CA THR A 191 -11.49 -4.94 -8.54
C THR A 191 -11.40 -5.20 -10.03
N VAL A 192 -11.01 -6.40 -10.48
CA VAL A 192 -10.94 -6.76 -11.91
C VAL A 192 -12.31 -6.62 -12.60
N ALA A 193 -13.40 -7.02 -11.94
CA ALA A 193 -14.74 -6.83 -12.49
C ALA A 193 -15.08 -5.34 -12.65
N SER A 194 -14.77 -4.52 -11.64
CA SER A 194 -15.03 -3.07 -11.69
C SER A 194 -14.22 -2.37 -12.78
N THR A 195 -12.97 -2.78 -13.01
CA THR A 195 -12.15 -2.22 -14.09
C THR A 195 -12.66 -2.66 -15.46
N TYR A 196 -13.09 -3.92 -15.61
CA TYR A 196 -13.68 -4.40 -16.86
C TYR A 196 -14.91 -3.59 -17.28
N PHE A 197 -15.83 -3.31 -16.34
CA PHE A 197 -17.00 -2.48 -16.61
C PHE A 197 -16.63 -1.04 -16.97
N GLN A 198 -15.57 -0.47 -16.37
CA GLN A 198 -15.08 0.87 -16.73
C GLN A 198 -14.48 0.92 -18.13
N LEU A 199 -13.72 -0.10 -18.52
CA LEU A 199 -13.16 -0.21 -19.87
C LEU A 199 -14.27 -0.43 -20.92
N ALA A 200 -15.32 -1.19 -20.58
CA ALA A 200 -16.48 -1.39 -21.45
C ALA A 200 -17.26 -0.08 -21.74
N THR A 201 -17.19 0.89 -20.83
CA THR A 201 -17.77 2.23 -21.02
C THR A 201 -16.85 3.23 -21.73
N GLU A 202 -15.74 2.76 -22.32
CA GLU A 202 -14.71 3.58 -22.98
C GLU A 202 -14.10 4.67 -22.07
N ASP A 203 -14.15 4.46 -20.77
CA ASP A 203 -13.78 5.44 -19.76
C ASP A 203 -12.26 5.34 -19.49
N HIS A 204 -11.48 6.27 -20.03
CA HIS A 204 -10.00 6.23 -20.00
C HIS A 204 -9.40 6.54 -18.62
N LYS A 205 -10.22 6.98 -17.64
CA LYS A 205 -9.80 7.32 -16.27
C LYS A 205 -9.74 6.10 -15.33
N TRP A 206 -9.57 4.90 -15.87
CA TRP A 206 -9.62 3.64 -15.12
C TRP A 206 -8.49 3.48 -14.10
N TRP A 207 -7.28 3.99 -14.36
CA TRP A 207 -6.10 3.78 -13.52
C TRP A 207 -6.32 4.16 -12.05
N TRP A 208 -6.82 5.38 -11.79
CA TRP A 208 -7.04 5.86 -10.42
C TRP A 208 -8.27 5.24 -9.76
N ARG A 209 -9.32 4.96 -10.54
CA ARG A 209 -10.52 4.29 -10.02
C ARG A 209 -10.25 2.85 -9.64
N SER A 210 -9.38 2.14 -10.37
CA SER A 210 -8.97 0.76 -10.07
C SER A 210 -8.30 0.66 -8.70
N PHE A 211 -7.44 1.64 -8.37
CA PHE A 211 -6.75 1.70 -7.08
C PHE A 211 -7.73 1.99 -5.94
N LEU A 212 -8.66 2.93 -6.13
CA LEU A 212 -9.63 3.32 -5.11
C LEU A 212 -10.73 2.27 -4.87
N CYS A 213 -11.08 1.48 -5.89
CA CYS A 213 -12.01 0.36 -5.73
C CYS A 213 -11.40 -0.78 -4.89
N GLY A 214 -10.09 -1.02 -4.97
CA GLY A 214 -9.43 -2.09 -4.21
C GLY A 214 -9.11 -1.73 -2.76
N GLY A 215 -8.86 -0.46 -2.50
CA GLY A 215 -8.58 0.07 -1.16
C GLY A 215 -9.77 0.86 -0.62
N LEU A 216 -10.77 0.19 -0.05
CA LEU A 216 -11.73 0.92 0.78
C LEU A 216 -11.04 1.38 2.08
N PHE A 217 -11.23 2.66 2.40
CA PHE A 217 -10.85 3.36 3.63
C PHE A 217 -9.41 3.89 3.76
N LYS A 218 -8.97 4.78 2.86
CA LYS A 218 -8.38 6.10 3.19
C LYS A 218 -7.82 6.74 1.93
N ASN A 219 -7.85 8.06 1.88
CA ASN A 219 -7.35 8.95 0.83
C ASN A 219 -8.37 9.27 -0.27
N VAL A 220 -9.58 9.70 0.09
CA VAL A 220 -10.40 10.50 -0.84
C VAL A 220 -9.91 11.96 -0.88
N ASP A 221 -9.21 12.45 0.15
CA ASP A 221 -8.81 13.87 0.23
C ASP A 221 -7.31 14.17 0.01
N ILE A 222 -6.42 13.17 -0.03
CA ILE A 222 -4.96 13.42 -0.22
C ILE A 222 -4.58 13.57 -1.71
N TYR A 223 -5.44 13.17 -2.65
CA TYR A 223 -5.13 13.27 -4.08
C TYR A 223 -5.37 14.64 -4.71
N MET A 224 -5.88 15.62 -3.95
CA MET A 224 -6.00 17.00 -4.43
C MET A 224 -4.67 17.76 -4.35
N SER A 225 -3.63 17.20 -3.70
CA SER A 225 -2.38 17.91 -3.41
C SER A 225 -1.10 17.11 -3.67
N CYS A 226 -0.93 16.41 -4.81
CA CYS A 226 0.39 16.28 -5.48
C CYS A 226 0.35 15.46 -6.79
N PRO A 227 1.10 15.85 -7.85
CA PRO A 227 1.34 17.17 -8.40
C PRO A 227 0.60 17.35 -9.75
N LEU A 228 0.21 18.60 -10.03
CA LEU A 228 -0.37 19.05 -11.30
C LEU A 228 0.44 18.65 -12.56
N GLU A 229 1.70 18.21 -12.44
CA GLU A 229 2.52 17.80 -13.58
C GLU A 229 2.05 16.49 -14.24
N VAL A 230 1.51 15.52 -13.48
CA VAL A 230 1.00 14.27 -14.07
C VAL A 230 -0.34 14.51 -14.77
N VAL A 231 -1.17 15.42 -14.24
CA VAL A 231 -2.45 15.80 -14.89
C VAL A 231 -2.21 16.54 -16.21
N HIS A 232 -1.11 17.28 -16.33
CA HIS A 232 -0.74 17.97 -17.58
C HIS A 232 -0.29 17.02 -18.69
N PHE A 233 0.37 15.91 -18.35
CA PHE A 233 0.79 14.90 -19.31
C PHE A 233 -0.42 14.17 -19.96
N TRP A 234 -1.49 13.95 -19.19
CA TRP A 234 -2.69 13.25 -19.64
C TRP A 234 -3.81 14.16 -20.20
N ARG A 235 -3.53 15.47 -20.35
CA ARG A 235 -4.36 16.40 -21.14
C ARG A 235 -3.86 16.49 -22.60
N ILE A 236 -2.83 15.74 -22.93
CA ILE A 236 -2.30 15.48 -24.27
C ILE A 236 -2.69 14.04 -24.62
#